data_AF-A0A7J7IBT4-F1
#
_entry.id   AF-A0A7J7IBT4-F1
#
_cell.length_a   1.000
_cell.length_b   1.000
_cell.length_c   1.000
_cell.angle_alpha   90.00
_cell.angle_beta   90.00
_cell.angle_gamma   90.00
#
_symmetry.space_group_name_H-M   'P 1'
#
loop_
_entity.id
_entity.type
_entity.pdbx_description
1 polymer ?
#
loop_
_entity_poly.entity_id
_entity_poly.type
_entity_poly.pdbx_seq_one_letter_code
_entity_poly.pdbx_strand_id
1 'polypeptide(L)'
;MGGVCSEGPAMMRPRTTETVALSRGSLSTFLCSCSAVFSGNLRDSKTDLFRVHSPKSCTARVCRVGPSTNTKAAARELLRTCVQPPLQDGSVLLFGNLSNKSTRRPVACLDAAANERGSNNTARPGTVYLVGAGPGAFELLTWKAICLLSTADVILYDDLAQELVDDGLWRRIGRTIWPILTVSVGKQRYKQHEINKILVQQAKEMHRSVVRLKCGDPSLFGRIHEEVAALRGAAVPFEVIPGVSSCTAAPIAAGIFLTERERGRSVLLLSGHDVTKIPYEAAACAADTIVLLMVSRNITAVASQFLSYLSPKMPVALCHTNYGLQWGGTLAQAARGEAIRALQSGSWNRLQTTVAVIGDVARETVSIIQVSENDADSAIH
;
A
#
# COMPACT_ATOMS: atom_id res chain seq x y z
N MET A 1 -18.73 31.61 30.45
CA MET A 1 -17.47 31.73 31.22
C MET A 1 -16.44 30.88 30.51
N GLY A 2 -15.59 31.35 29.61
CA GLY A 2 -14.79 32.58 29.59
C GLY A 2 -13.34 32.11 29.42
N GLY A 3 -12.96 31.71 28.20
CA GLY A 3 -11.62 31.22 27.86
C GLY A 3 -10.89 32.28 27.04
N VAL A 4 -9.80 32.80 27.58
CA VAL A 4 -9.08 33.98 27.08
C VAL A 4 -8.12 33.58 25.95
N CYS A 5 -8.31 34.14 24.76
CA CYS A 5 -7.25 34.26 23.75
C CYS A 5 -6.41 35.49 24.12
N SER A 6 -5.10 35.33 24.29
CA SER A 6 -4.17 36.46 24.42
C SER A 6 -3.34 36.57 23.14
N GLU A 7 -3.51 37.68 22.43
CA GLU A 7 -2.62 38.15 21.38
C GLU A 7 -1.76 39.28 21.96
N GLY A 8 -0.44 39.24 21.68
CA GLY A 8 0.48 40.33 21.99
C GLY A 8 1.63 40.33 20.96
N PRO A 9 2.05 41.50 20.43
CA PRO A 9 3.06 41.56 19.38
C PRO A 9 4.46 41.62 19.99
N ALA A 10 5.39 40.77 19.50
CA ALA A 10 6.82 40.94 19.79
C ALA A 10 7.68 40.45 18.62
N MET A 11 8.60 41.32 18.22
CA MET A 11 9.50 41.20 17.08
C MET A 11 10.79 40.42 17.45
N MET A 12 11.17 39.47 16.58
CA MET A 12 12.48 38.79 16.38
C MET A 12 13.34 38.28 17.56
N ARG A 13 13.57 36.94 17.58
CA ARG A 13 14.89 36.24 17.48
C ARG A 13 14.69 34.71 17.37
N PRO A 14 15.53 33.95 16.62
CA PRO A 14 15.29 32.54 16.33
C PRO A 14 15.93 31.60 17.36
N ARG A 15 15.17 31.16 18.36
CA ARG A 15 15.47 29.96 19.16
C ARG A 15 14.18 29.50 19.85
N THR A 16 13.67 28.30 19.55
CA THR A 16 12.98 27.49 20.57
C THR A 16 12.90 26.02 20.15
N THR A 17 13.62 25.18 20.89
CA THR A 17 13.32 23.76 21.06
C THR A 17 12.12 23.69 22.00
N GLU A 18 10.95 23.21 21.55
CA GLU A 18 9.82 23.00 22.46
C GLU A 18 9.86 21.58 23.04
N THR A 19 9.64 21.49 24.35
CA THR A 19 9.62 20.23 25.09
C THR A 19 8.21 20.05 25.64
N VAL A 20 7.53 18.97 25.23
CA VAL A 20 6.16 18.67 25.65
C VAL A 20 6.17 17.45 26.55
N ALA A 21 5.57 17.58 27.73
CA ALA A 21 5.42 16.50 28.70
C ALA A 21 4.03 15.84 28.60
N LEU A 22 3.97 14.53 28.42
CA LEU A 22 2.71 13.77 28.38
C LEU A 22 2.62 12.77 29.55
N SER A 23 1.45 12.73 30.20
CA SER A 23 1.12 11.77 31.26
C SER A 23 0.52 10.49 30.68
N ARG A 24 0.79 9.33 31.31
CA ARG A 24 0.22 8.04 30.89
C ARG A 24 -1.32 8.06 30.90
N GLY A 25 -1.93 7.69 29.77
CA GLY A 25 -3.37 7.42 29.66
C GLY A 25 -4.19 8.35 28.75
N SER A 26 -3.58 9.24 27.95
CA SER A 26 -4.34 10.06 26.98
C SER A 26 -4.09 9.64 25.53
N LEU A 27 -5.14 9.71 24.70
CA LEU A 27 -5.03 9.81 23.25
C LEU A 27 -4.40 11.17 22.89
N SER A 28 -3.36 11.16 22.06
CA SER A 28 -2.70 12.37 21.57
C SER A 28 -2.53 12.29 20.05
N THR A 29 -2.93 13.34 19.34
CA THR A 29 -2.77 13.46 17.88
C THR A 29 -1.64 14.44 17.58
N PHE A 30 -0.77 14.06 16.66
CA PHE A 30 0.30 14.93 16.17
C PHE A 30 -0.03 15.40 14.75
N LEU A 31 0.00 16.72 14.54
CA LEU A 31 -0.03 17.35 13.23
C LEU A 31 1.32 18.01 13.00
N CYS A 32 2.05 17.56 11.98
CA CYS A 32 3.27 18.20 11.52
C CYS A 32 3.20 18.36 10.00
N SER A 33 3.27 19.59 9.52
CA SER A 33 3.68 19.87 8.15
C SER A 33 5.22 19.86 8.14
N CYS A 34 5.79 19.07 7.23
CA CYS A 34 7.23 18.78 7.05
C CYS A 34 7.90 17.77 8.02
N SER A 35 8.93 17.11 7.46
CA SER A 35 9.70 15.99 7.99
C SER A 35 10.41 16.30 9.32
N ALA A 36 9.71 16.15 10.44
CA ALA A 36 10.31 16.23 11.77
C ALA A 36 10.85 14.86 12.22
N VAL A 37 12.05 14.85 12.80
CA VAL A 37 12.66 13.66 13.43
C VAL A 37 12.33 13.69 14.92
N PHE A 38 11.76 12.61 15.44
CA PHE A 38 11.50 12.44 16.87
C PHE A 38 12.60 11.58 17.50
N SER A 39 13.22 12.08 18.58
CA SER A 39 14.14 11.28 19.41
C SER A 39 13.79 11.46 20.89
N GLY A 40 13.90 10.38 21.67
CA GLY A 40 13.62 10.38 23.10
C GLY A 40 14.52 9.41 23.85
N ASN A 41 15.06 9.86 24.98
CA ASN A 41 15.79 9.03 25.94
C ASN A 41 14.90 8.78 27.16
N LEU A 42 14.62 7.51 27.46
CA LEU A 42 13.89 7.08 28.65
C LEU A 42 14.89 6.93 29.81
N ARG A 43 15.06 7.98 30.61
CA ARG A 43 15.48 7.84 32.00
C ARG A 43 14.56 8.68 32.88
N ASP A 44 14.01 7.99 33.87
CA ASP A 44 13.13 8.44 34.94
C ASP A 44 11.64 8.67 34.67
N SER A 45 10.91 8.44 35.74
CA SER A 45 9.56 7.91 35.79
C SER A 45 8.47 8.99 35.87
N LYS A 46 7.32 8.70 35.24
CA LYS A 46 6.00 9.39 35.27
C LYS A 46 5.63 10.34 34.13
N THR A 47 6.54 10.74 33.24
CA THR A 47 6.23 11.59 32.09
C THR A 47 7.10 11.24 30.89
N ASP A 48 6.49 11.01 29.73
CA ASP A 48 7.24 10.84 28.48
C ASP A 48 7.50 12.24 27.91
N LEU A 49 8.77 12.66 27.88
CA LEU A 49 9.23 13.93 27.33
C LEU A 49 9.72 13.69 25.89
N PHE A 50 9.07 14.33 24.92
CA PHE A 50 9.49 14.28 23.52
C PHE A 50 10.17 15.59 23.12
N ARG A 51 11.35 15.47 22.50
CA ARG A 51 12.09 16.61 21.96
C ARG A 51 11.92 16.60 20.44
N VAL A 52 11.27 17.62 19.91
CA VAL A 52 11.12 17.81 18.45
C VAL A 52 12.33 18.59 17.95
N HIS A 53 13.03 18.06 16.94
CA HIS A 53 14.08 18.80 16.23
C HIS A 53 13.59 19.06 14.80
N SER A 54 13.35 20.33 14.49
CA SER A 54 12.97 20.80 13.16
C SER A 54 14.05 21.73 12.63
N PRO A 55 14.59 21.50 11.41
CA PRO A 55 15.40 22.48 10.72
C PRO A 55 14.48 23.48 10.03
N LYS A 56 14.23 24.61 10.70
CA LYS A 56 13.51 25.83 10.27
C LYS A 56 11.96 25.74 10.19
N SER A 57 11.35 26.68 10.92
CA SER A 57 9.96 27.16 10.88
C SER A 57 8.85 26.14 10.61
N CYS A 58 8.76 25.10 11.44
CA CYS A 58 7.56 24.26 11.49
C CYS A 58 6.82 24.52 12.81
N THR A 59 5.54 24.89 12.74
CA THR A 59 4.64 24.95 13.90
C THR A 59 3.94 23.61 14.06
N ALA A 60 4.30 22.82 15.06
CA ALA A 60 3.55 21.63 15.45
C ALA A 60 2.39 22.07 16.36
N ARG A 61 1.17 21.62 16.06
CA ARG A 61 -0.01 21.90 16.91
C ARG A 61 -0.41 20.60 17.62
N VAL A 62 -0.27 20.59 18.95
CA VAL A 62 -0.67 19.45 19.79
C VAL A 62 -2.03 19.76 20.39
N CYS A 63 -3.07 19.08 19.92
CA CYS A 63 -4.41 19.20 20.49
C CYS A 63 -4.61 18.10 21.53
N ARG A 64 -4.86 18.51 22.78
CA ARG A 64 -5.17 17.61 23.90
C ARG A 64 -6.69 17.45 23.98
N VAL A 65 -7.18 16.22 24.02
CA VAL A 65 -8.56 15.95 24.41
C VAL A 65 -8.57 15.18 25.72
N GLY A 66 -9.36 15.67 26.67
CA GLY A 66 -9.54 15.01 27.96
C GLY A 66 -10.16 13.61 27.80
N PRO A 67 -10.13 12.78 28.86
CA PRO A 67 -10.76 11.48 28.84
C PRO A 67 -12.25 11.63 28.53
N SER A 68 -12.69 11.06 27.41
CA SER A 68 -14.10 10.99 26.99
C SER A 68 -14.54 9.54 27.02
N THR A 69 -15.69 9.26 27.65
CA THR A 69 -16.36 7.95 27.61
C THR A 69 -16.97 7.63 26.24
N ASN A 70 -16.99 8.61 25.32
CA ASN A 70 -17.50 8.46 23.96
C ASN A 70 -16.43 8.87 22.92
N THR A 71 -15.69 7.87 22.44
CA THR A 71 -14.63 8.01 21.43
C THR A 71 -15.12 8.61 20.11
N LYS A 72 -16.39 8.39 19.72
CA LYS A 72 -16.97 8.95 18.49
C LYS A 72 -17.21 10.47 18.59
N ALA A 73 -17.66 10.95 19.75
CA ALA A 73 -17.84 12.39 20.00
C ALA A 73 -16.50 13.12 20.08
N ALA A 74 -15.51 12.51 20.76
CA ALA A 74 -14.16 13.07 20.86
C ALA A 74 -13.43 13.15 19.50
N ALA A 75 -13.60 12.14 18.63
CA ALA A 75 -13.04 12.16 17.28
C ALA A 75 -13.69 13.23 16.38
N ARG A 76 -15.01 13.45 16.49
CA ARG A 76 -15.71 14.53 15.77
C ARG A 76 -15.31 15.92 16.26
N GLU A 77 -15.15 16.09 17.57
CA GLU A 77 -14.64 17.34 18.17
C GLU A 77 -13.20 17.61 17.70
N LEU A 78 -12.33 16.60 17.68
CA LEU A 78 -10.97 16.70 17.15
C LEU A 78 -10.94 17.12 15.68
N LEU A 79 -11.75 16.48 14.84
CA LEU A 79 -11.83 16.82 13.42
C LEU A 79 -12.36 18.25 13.21
N ARG A 80 -13.32 18.70 14.03
CA ARG A 80 -13.81 20.09 13.98
C ARG A 80 -12.77 21.12 14.43
N THR A 81 -12.04 20.81 15.50
CA THR A 81 -11.15 21.79 16.17
C THR A 81 -9.76 21.84 15.52
N CYS A 82 -9.28 20.72 14.96
CA CYS A 82 -7.94 20.63 14.36
C CYS A 82 -7.87 20.95 12.87
N VAL A 83 -9.01 20.90 12.15
CA VAL A 83 -9.07 21.04 10.68
C VAL A 83 -9.58 22.42 10.23
N GLN A 84 -9.82 23.34 11.16
CA GLN A 84 -10.18 24.73 10.87
C GLN A 84 -9.08 25.66 11.38
N PRO A 85 -8.41 26.46 10.53
CA PRO A 85 -8.65 26.67 9.10
C PRO A 85 -8.12 25.51 8.22
N PRO A 86 -8.52 25.42 6.93
CA PRO A 86 -8.12 24.35 6.03
C PRO A 86 -6.60 24.17 6.01
N LEU A 87 -6.16 22.93 6.19
CA LEU A 87 -4.77 22.53 6.05
C LEU A 87 -4.30 22.94 4.64
N GLN A 88 -3.39 23.92 4.56
CA GLN A 88 -2.74 24.26 3.30
C GLN A 88 -1.84 23.10 2.84
N ASP A 89 -1.63 23.03 1.53
CA ASP A 89 -1.02 21.92 0.80
C ASP A 89 0.15 21.23 1.50
N GLY A 90 0.14 19.89 1.48
CA GLY A 90 1.24 19.05 1.99
C GLY A 90 1.11 18.54 3.42
N SER A 91 -0.07 18.68 4.04
CA SER A 91 -0.32 18.18 5.40
C SER A 91 -0.71 16.69 5.40
N VAL A 92 0.03 15.85 6.13
CA VAL A 92 -0.31 14.43 6.34
C VAL A 92 -0.87 14.24 7.76
N LEU A 93 -2.06 13.65 7.86
CA LEU A 93 -2.67 13.25 9.12
C LEU A 93 -2.37 11.77 9.41
N LEU A 94 -1.66 11.49 10.50
CA LEU A 94 -1.42 10.13 10.98
C LEU A 94 -2.26 9.87 12.23
N PHE A 95 -3.13 8.85 12.16
CA PHE A 95 -3.86 8.33 13.32
C PHE A 95 -3.14 7.11 13.87
N GLY A 96 -2.88 7.10 15.19
CA GLY A 96 -2.33 5.94 15.88
C GLY A 96 -2.94 5.78 17.26
N ASN A 97 -3.38 4.58 17.60
CA ASN A 97 -3.79 4.24 18.96
C ASN A 97 -2.58 3.76 19.75
N LEU A 98 -2.08 4.60 20.67
CA LEU A 98 -0.99 4.25 21.59
C LEU A 98 -1.55 3.49 22.80
N SER A 99 -2.18 2.34 22.55
CA SER A 99 -2.63 1.45 23.62
C SER A 99 -2.21 0.01 23.34
N ASN A 100 -0.92 -0.30 23.51
CA ASN A 100 -0.56 -1.52 24.24
C ASN A 100 0.92 -1.57 24.64
N LYS A 101 1.14 -2.09 25.85
CA LYS A 101 2.45 -2.43 26.40
C LYS A 101 2.98 -3.67 25.66
N SER A 102 3.74 -3.47 24.60
CA SER A 102 4.61 -4.50 24.03
C SER A 102 5.84 -3.83 23.44
N THR A 103 6.99 -4.37 23.84
CA THR A 103 8.32 -3.77 23.83
C THR A 103 8.97 -3.64 22.46
N ARG A 104 9.62 -2.47 22.27
CA ARG A 104 10.89 -2.22 21.55
C ARG A 104 10.89 -2.21 20.02
N ARG A 105 10.84 -1.01 19.43
CA ARG A 105 12.02 -0.20 19.01
C ARG A 105 11.54 1.19 18.55
N PRO A 106 12.31 2.28 18.76
CA PRO A 106 12.02 3.55 18.11
C PRO A 106 12.00 3.31 16.59
N VAL A 107 11.08 3.97 15.88
CA VAL A 107 11.26 4.24 14.45
C VAL A 107 12.48 5.17 14.38
N ALA A 108 13.68 4.59 14.38
CA ALA A 108 14.86 5.33 14.02
C ALA A 108 14.61 5.77 12.57
N CYS A 109 14.52 7.09 12.37
CA CYS A 109 14.84 7.66 11.08
C CYS A 109 16.15 7.01 10.65
N LEU A 110 16.11 6.24 9.55
CA LEU A 110 17.35 5.83 8.92
C LEU A 110 18.13 7.11 8.72
N ASP A 111 19.29 7.21 9.36
CA ASP A 111 20.25 8.23 9.06
C ASP A 111 20.36 8.31 7.54
N ALA A 112 20.20 9.53 7.04
CA ALA A 112 20.39 9.87 5.67
C ALA A 112 21.87 9.69 5.30
N ALA A 113 22.33 8.44 5.25
CA ALA A 113 23.28 8.03 4.23
C ALA A 113 22.49 7.91 2.93
N ALA A 114 22.07 9.07 2.40
CA ALA A 114 21.91 9.24 0.96
C ALA A 114 23.32 9.16 0.36
N ASN A 115 23.95 7.99 0.49
CA ASN A 115 25.13 7.62 -0.24
C ASN A 115 24.70 7.65 -1.70
N GLU A 116 25.43 8.41 -2.50
CA GLU A 116 25.31 8.59 -3.95
C GLU A 116 24.45 7.48 -4.59
N ARG A 117 23.19 7.82 -4.94
CA ARG A 117 22.32 6.91 -5.71
C ARG A 117 22.83 6.83 -7.14
N GLY A 118 24.03 6.31 -7.34
CA GLY A 118 24.34 5.59 -8.55
C GLY A 118 23.33 4.45 -8.61
N SER A 119 22.33 4.56 -9.50
CA SER A 119 21.35 3.50 -9.71
C SER A 119 22.08 2.30 -10.29
N ASN A 120 22.64 1.45 -9.42
CA ASN A 120 23.17 0.17 -9.83
C ASN A 120 21.99 -0.69 -10.28
N ASN A 121 21.75 -0.66 -11.58
CA ASN A 121 20.69 -1.42 -12.24
C ASN A 121 21.07 -2.90 -12.43
N THR A 122 22.23 -3.33 -11.91
CA THR A 122 22.72 -4.71 -12.01
C THR A 122 22.56 -5.44 -10.69
N ALA A 123 22.11 -6.69 -10.76
CA ALA A 123 21.96 -7.56 -9.61
C ALA A 123 23.35 -7.96 -9.08
N ARG A 124 23.60 -7.71 -7.79
CA ARG A 124 24.89 -7.98 -7.14
C ARG A 124 24.88 -9.38 -6.49
N PRO A 125 25.97 -10.15 -6.61
CA PRO A 125 26.19 -11.38 -5.85
C PRO A 125 25.95 -11.18 -4.35
N GLY A 126 25.37 -12.20 -3.71
CA GLY A 126 25.05 -12.19 -2.28
C GLY A 126 23.95 -11.22 -1.84
N THR A 127 23.19 -10.64 -2.79
CA THR A 127 22.12 -9.67 -2.51
C THR A 127 20.76 -10.20 -2.94
N VAL A 128 19.73 -9.93 -2.14
CA VAL A 128 18.33 -10.26 -2.46
C VAL A 128 17.55 -9.02 -2.87
N TYR A 129 16.87 -9.07 -4.00
CA TYR A 129 16.00 -8.01 -4.51
C TYR A 129 14.55 -8.46 -4.40
N LEU A 130 13.75 -7.78 -3.58
CA LEU A 130 12.32 -8.01 -3.42
C LEU A 130 11.58 -7.10 -4.42
N VAL A 131 11.24 -7.65 -5.57
CA VAL A 131 10.84 -6.88 -6.77
C VAL A 131 9.34 -6.97 -7.02
N GLY A 132 8.69 -5.82 -7.17
CA GLY A 132 7.33 -5.73 -7.68
C GLY A 132 7.25 -6.07 -9.17
N ALA A 133 6.48 -7.11 -9.49
CA ALA A 133 6.29 -7.62 -10.85
C ALA A 133 5.30 -6.79 -11.68
N GLY A 134 4.61 -5.85 -11.04
CA GLY A 134 3.42 -5.29 -11.66
C GLY A 134 2.23 -6.26 -11.58
N PRO A 135 1.08 -5.87 -12.13
CA PRO A 135 -0.17 -6.62 -12.02
C PRO A 135 -0.34 -7.76 -13.03
N GLY A 136 0.67 -8.03 -13.88
CA GLY A 136 0.69 -9.16 -14.82
C GLY A 136 1.30 -8.82 -16.18
N ALA A 137 1.00 -7.63 -16.72
CA ALA A 137 1.53 -7.19 -18.02
C ALA A 137 3.02 -6.82 -17.94
N PHE A 138 3.79 -7.25 -18.94
CA PHE A 138 5.23 -6.98 -19.04
C PHE A 138 5.55 -5.48 -19.05
N GLU A 139 4.74 -4.69 -19.74
CA GLU A 139 4.90 -3.24 -19.90
C GLU A 139 4.73 -2.48 -18.58
N LEU A 140 4.18 -3.14 -17.55
CA LEU A 140 3.99 -2.58 -16.21
C LEU A 140 5.10 -2.97 -15.22
N LEU A 141 6.14 -3.68 -15.70
CA LEU A 141 7.39 -3.80 -14.96
C LEU A 141 8.10 -2.45 -14.91
N THR A 142 8.66 -2.12 -13.75
CA THR A 142 9.53 -0.95 -13.66
C THR A 142 10.84 -1.21 -14.40
N TRP A 143 11.46 -0.13 -14.92
CA TRP A 143 12.77 -0.24 -15.57
C TRP A 143 13.80 -0.93 -14.66
N LYS A 144 13.80 -0.61 -13.37
CA LYS A 144 14.70 -1.24 -12.40
C LYS A 144 14.42 -2.73 -12.22
N ALA A 145 13.15 -3.16 -12.22
CA ALA A 145 12.80 -4.57 -12.21
C ALA A 145 13.36 -5.29 -13.44
N ILE A 146 13.22 -4.70 -14.63
CA ILE A 146 13.77 -5.25 -15.89
C ILE A 146 15.28 -5.43 -15.79
N CYS A 147 16.03 -4.40 -15.38
CA CYS A 147 17.49 -4.52 -15.33
C CYS A 147 17.98 -5.59 -14.33
N LEU A 148 17.30 -5.73 -13.19
CA LEU A 148 17.61 -6.77 -12.20
C LEU A 148 17.24 -8.16 -12.73
N LEU A 149 16.08 -8.31 -13.38
CA LEU A 149 15.68 -9.57 -14.02
C LEU A 149 16.63 -9.97 -15.16
N SER A 150 17.23 -9.02 -15.87
CA SER A 150 18.22 -9.31 -16.93
C SER A 150 19.55 -9.84 -16.39
N THR A 151 19.88 -9.58 -15.12
CA THR A 151 21.23 -9.85 -14.56
C THR A 151 21.24 -10.83 -13.38
N ALA A 152 20.11 -11.10 -12.74
CA ALA A 152 20.06 -11.94 -11.54
C ALA A 152 20.31 -13.43 -11.82
N ASP A 153 21.03 -14.09 -10.92
CA ASP A 153 21.35 -15.52 -11.02
C ASP A 153 20.13 -16.40 -10.70
N VAL A 154 19.34 -16.00 -9.70
CA VAL A 154 18.20 -16.77 -9.18
C VAL A 154 16.94 -15.94 -9.22
N ILE A 155 15.84 -16.52 -9.69
CA ILE A 155 14.53 -15.87 -9.77
C ILE A 155 13.49 -16.75 -9.07
N LEU A 156 12.92 -16.22 -7.99
CA LEU A 156 11.86 -16.83 -7.19
C LEU A 156 10.58 -16.02 -7.38
N TYR A 157 9.50 -16.61 -7.87
CA TYR A 157 8.28 -15.88 -8.18
C TYR A 157 7.02 -16.58 -7.67
N ASP A 158 6.00 -15.79 -7.32
CA ASP A 158 4.68 -16.29 -6.89
C ASP A 158 3.82 -16.73 -8.07
N ASP A 159 2.77 -17.51 -7.81
CA ASP A 159 1.84 -17.99 -8.85
C ASP A 159 1.19 -16.86 -9.64
N LEU A 160 0.92 -15.73 -8.99
CA LEU A 160 0.35 -14.56 -9.65
C LEU A 160 1.33 -13.84 -10.58
N ALA A 161 2.64 -14.07 -10.43
CA ALA A 161 3.65 -13.57 -11.37
C ALA A 161 3.99 -14.62 -12.45
N GLN A 162 3.37 -15.80 -12.43
CA GLN A 162 3.73 -16.89 -13.32
C GLN A 162 3.40 -16.62 -14.79
N GLU A 163 2.32 -15.88 -15.07
CA GLU A 163 1.97 -15.49 -16.44
C GLU A 163 3.00 -14.52 -17.05
N LEU A 164 3.73 -13.79 -16.20
CA LEU A 164 4.79 -12.88 -16.62
C LEU A 164 6.11 -13.61 -16.86
N VAL A 165 6.40 -14.69 -16.13
CA VAL A 165 7.69 -15.39 -16.16
C VAL A 165 7.66 -16.53 -17.18
N ASP A 166 7.78 -16.17 -18.46
CA ASP A 166 7.77 -17.08 -19.61
C ASP A 166 8.93 -16.85 -20.60
N ASP A 167 9.03 -17.66 -21.65
CA ASP A 167 10.04 -17.53 -22.71
C ASP A 167 9.96 -16.19 -23.46
N GLY A 168 8.79 -15.54 -23.46
CA GLY A 168 8.57 -14.23 -24.05
C GLY A 168 9.27 -13.13 -23.26
N LEU A 169 9.15 -13.14 -21.93
CA LEU A 169 9.82 -12.21 -21.02
C LEU A 169 11.33 -12.20 -21.27
N TRP A 170 11.98 -13.36 -21.25
CA TRP A 170 13.44 -13.45 -21.35
C TRP A 170 13.97 -12.90 -22.67
N ARG A 171 13.25 -13.14 -23.77
CA ARG A 171 13.55 -12.54 -25.07
C ARG A 171 13.38 -11.03 -25.04
N ARG A 172 12.26 -10.52 -24.50
CA ARG A 172 11.97 -9.08 -24.42
C ARG A 172 13.01 -8.31 -23.59
N ILE A 173 13.54 -8.91 -22.52
CA ILE A 173 14.57 -8.27 -21.68
C ILE A 173 16.01 -8.49 -22.18
N GLY A 174 16.18 -9.06 -23.38
CA GLY A 174 17.48 -9.26 -24.03
C GLY A 174 18.40 -10.25 -23.30
N ARG A 175 17.82 -11.21 -22.56
CA ARG A 175 18.60 -12.14 -21.75
C ARG A 175 18.92 -13.41 -22.54
N THR A 176 20.18 -13.56 -22.95
CA THR A 176 20.67 -14.71 -23.73
C THR A 176 20.91 -15.97 -22.89
N ILE A 177 21.15 -15.81 -21.58
CA ILE A 177 21.45 -16.91 -20.65
C ILE A 177 20.34 -17.00 -19.61
N TRP A 178 19.72 -18.17 -19.51
CA TRP A 178 18.71 -18.46 -18.50
C TRP A 178 19.25 -18.24 -17.07
N PRO A 179 18.41 -17.79 -16.13
CA PRO A 179 18.78 -17.81 -14.72
C PRO A 179 19.23 -19.21 -14.30
N ILE A 180 20.20 -19.27 -13.40
CA ILE A 180 20.72 -20.52 -12.83
C ILE A 180 19.58 -21.30 -12.17
N LEU A 181 18.63 -20.59 -11.56
CA LEU A 181 17.46 -21.18 -10.93
C LEU A 181 16.24 -20.28 -11.11
N THR A 182 15.16 -20.83 -11.64
CA THR A 182 13.86 -20.16 -11.77
C THR A 182 12.79 -21.01 -11.11
N VAL A 183 12.23 -20.55 -9.99
CA VAL A 183 11.32 -21.34 -9.14
C VAL A 183 10.01 -20.61 -8.89
N SER A 184 8.91 -21.26 -9.28
CA SER A 184 7.55 -20.87 -8.88
C SER A 184 7.27 -21.38 -7.47
N VAL A 185 7.20 -20.47 -6.49
CA VAL A 185 7.09 -20.87 -5.08
C VAL A 185 5.67 -21.27 -4.67
N GLY A 186 4.65 -20.76 -5.35
CA GLY A 186 3.25 -21.09 -5.05
C GLY A 186 2.81 -22.45 -5.59
N LYS A 187 3.19 -22.80 -6.83
CA LYS A 187 2.93 -24.11 -7.46
C LYS A 187 3.53 -25.25 -6.66
N GLN A 188 4.74 -25.03 -6.16
CA GLN A 188 5.47 -25.98 -5.33
C GLN A 188 4.94 -26.01 -3.88
N ARG A 189 3.95 -25.17 -3.55
CA ARG A 189 3.28 -25.05 -2.24
C ARG A 189 4.26 -24.81 -1.09
N TYR A 190 5.35 -24.08 -1.35
CA TYR A 190 6.30 -23.72 -0.30
C TYR A 190 5.59 -22.89 0.77
N LYS A 191 5.83 -23.24 2.03
CA LYS A 191 5.47 -22.43 3.19
C LYS A 191 6.40 -21.22 3.23
N GLN A 192 5.92 -20.13 3.82
CA GLN A 192 6.66 -18.86 3.87
C GLN A 192 8.07 -19.01 4.46
N HIS A 193 8.24 -19.83 5.50
CA HIS A 193 9.55 -20.08 6.09
C HIS A 193 10.52 -20.85 5.17
N GLU A 194 10.01 -21.66 4.24
CA GLU A 194 10.82 -22.40 3.26
C GLU A 194 11.31 -21.44 2.18
N ILE A 195 10.44 -20.55 1.70
CA ILE A 195 10.81 -19.46 0.78
C ILE A 195 11.93 -18.61 1.42
N ASN A 196 11.75 -18.21 2.67
CA ASN A 196 12.74 -17.42 3.40
C ASN A 196 14.11 -18.14 3.50
N LYS A 197 14.10 -19.46 3.75
CA LYS A 197 15.33 -20.28 3.77
C LYS A 197 16.02 -20.28 2.41
N ILE A 198 15.28 -20.47 1.32
CA ILE A 198 15.84 -20.46 -0.04
C ILE A 198 16.49 -19.10 -0.34
N LEU A 199 15.81 -17.99 -0.01
CA LEU A 199 16.36 -16.64 -0.21
C LEU A 199 17.71 -16.47 0.51
N VAL A 200 17.76 -16.85 1.79
CA VAL A 200 18.99 -16.76 2.60
C VAL A 200 20.06 -17.68 2.06
N GLN A 201 19.74 -18.93 1.74
CA GLN A 201 20.70 -19.92 1.25
C GLN A 201 21.35 -19.46 -0.07
N GLN A 202 20.54 -19.05 -1.05
CA GLN A 202 21.04 -18.65 -2.36
C GLN A 202 21.92 -17.41 -2.28
N ALA A 203 21.53 -16.40 -1.48
CA ALA A 203 22.33 -15.20 -1.33
C ALA A 203 23.56 -15.43 -0.44
N LYS A 204 23.40 -16.03 0.73
CA LYS A 204 24.46 -16.09 1.74
C LYS A 204 25.46 -17.21 1.49
N GLU A 205 24.99 -18.41 1.19
CA GLU A 205 25.84 -19.60 1.08
C GLU A 205 26.36 -19.76 -0.35
N MET A 206 25.48 -19.57 -1.34
CA MET A 206 25.86 -19.72 -2.75
C MET A 206 26.42 -18.44 -3.37
N HIS A 207 26.42 -17.33 -2.63
CA HIS A 207 26.86 -16.01 -3.07
C HIS A 207 26.17 -15.52 -4.38
N ARG A 208 24.92 -15.92 -4.61
CA ARG A 208 24.16 -15.58 -5.83
C ARG A 208 23.38 -14.29 -5.67
N SER A 209 23.16 -13.61 -6.78
CA SER A 209 22.18 -12.53 -6.86
C SER A 209 20.77 -13.11 -7.00
N VAL A 210 19.83 -12.69 -6.15
CA VAL A 210 18.51 -13.32 -6.05
C VAL A 210 17.42 -12.28 -6.27
N VAL A 211 16.57 -12.47 -7.28
CA VAL A 211 15.34 -11.71 -7.45
C VAL A 211 14.17 -12.53 -6.91
N ARG A 212 13.47 -11.96 -5.93
CA ARG A 212 12.20 -12.44 -5.42
C ARG A 212 11.10 -11.58 -6.03
N LEU A 213 10.51 -12.07 -7.12
CA LEU A 213 9.49 -11.38 -7.89
C LEU A 213 8.10 -11.62 -7.28
N LYS A 214 7.43 -10.54 -6.90
CA LYS A 214 6.15 -10.54 -6.19
C LYS A 214 5.10 -9.82 -7.02
N CYS A 215 3.91 -10.38 -7.17
CA CYS A 215 2.85 -9.73 -7.95
C CYS A 215 2.46 -8.38 -7.34
N GLY A 216 2.21 -7.40 -8.21
CA GLY A 216 1.84 -6.04 -7.85
C GLY A 216 3.01 -5.26 -7.24
N ASP A 217 2.69 -4.54 -6.17
CA ASP A 217 3.68 -3.84 -5.35
C ASP A 217 3.99 -4.65 -4.08
N PRO A 218 5.27 -4.86 -3.71
CA PRO A 218 5.63 -5.66 -2.55
C PRO A 218 5.11 -5.13 -1.21
N SER A 219 4.83 -3.82 -1.11
CA SER A 219 4.34 -3.19 0.11
C SER A 219 2.85 -3.46 0.39
N LEU A 220 2.08 -3.87 -0.62
CA LEU A 220 0.63 -4.02 -0.52
C LEU A 220 0.24 -5.49 -0.41
N PHE A 221 -0.07 -5.93 0.82
CA PHE A 221 -0.54 -7.29 1.14
C PHE A 221 0.35 -8.45 0.64
N GLY A 222 1.59 -8.17 0.24
CA GLY A 222 2.53 -9.15 -0.34
C GLY A 222 3.36 -9.94 0.68
N ARG A 223 3.06 -9.84 1.99
CA ARG A 223 3.81 -10.51 3.08
C ARG A 223 5.32 -10.24 3.11
N ILE A 224 5.79 -9.15 2.49
CA ILE A 224 7.21 -8.79 2.42
C ILE A 224 7.92 -8.72 3.79
N HIS A 225 7.18 -8.39 4.85
CA HIS A 225 7.73 -8.28 6.21
C HIS A 225 8.42 -9.56 6.71
N GLU A 226 7.88 -10.75 6.42
CA GLU A 226 8.46 -12.03 6.85
C GLU A 226 9.78 -12.31 6.11
N GLU A 227 9.82 -12.01 4.82
CA GLU A 227 11.01 -12.16 3.97
C GLU A 227 12.12 -11.20 4.44
N VAL A 228 11.78 -9.92 4.66
CA VAL A 228 12.72 -8.92 5.18
C VAL A 228 13.24 -9.28 6.58
N ALA A 229 12.38 -9.79 7.46
CA ALA A 229 12.78 -10.22 8.80
C ALA A 229 13.81 -11.36 8.75
N ALA A 230 13.60 -12.34 7.87
CA ALA A 230 14.54 -13.45 7.67
C ALA A 230 15.88 -12.97 7.11
N LEU A 231 15.86 -12.10 6.09
CA LEU A 231 17.08 -11.54 5.49
C LEU A 231 17.89 -10.72 6.49
N ARG A 232 17.21 -9.87 7.28
CA ARG A 232 17.84 -9.11 8.37
C ARG A 232 18.42 -10.03 9.45
N GLY A 233 17.68 -11.04 9.87
CA GLY A 233 18.13 -12.02 10.85
C GLY A 233 19.37 -12.80 10.39
N ALA A 234 19.51 -13.01 9.08
CA ALA A 234 20.66 -13.68 8.47
C ALA A 234 21.80 -12.74 8.06
N ALA A 235 21.67 -11.42 8.25
CA ALA A 235 22.58 -10.39 7.77
C ALA A 235 22.83 -10.44 6.25
N VAL A 236 21.79 -10.72 5.47
CA VAL A 236 21.84 -10.72 4.00
C VAL A 236 21.48 -9.32 3.48
N PRO A 237 22.32 -8.69 2.64
CA PRO A 237 21.97 -7.46 1.95
C PRO A 237 20.71 -7.62 1.10
N PHE A 238 19.80 -6.65 1.16
CA PHE A 238 18.61 -6.67 0.33
C PHE A 238 18.15 -5.29 -0.09
N GLU A 239 17.42 -5.24 -1.20
CA GLU A 239 16.75 -4.05 -1.70
C GLU A 239 15.28 -4.36 -2.03
N VAL A 240 14.37 -3.42 -1.76
CA VAL A 240 12.96 -3.52 -2.14
C VAL A 240 12.69 -2.61 -3.33
N ILE A 241 12.19 -3.18 -4.42
CA ILE A 241 11.88 -2.46 -5.65
C ILE A 241 10.36 -2.37 -5.79
N PRO A 242 9.78 -1.16 -5.86
CA PRO A 242 8.34 -0.99 -6.00
C PRO A 242 7.85 -1.51 -7.35
N GLY A 243 6.56 -1.79 -7.43
CA GLY A 243 5.88 -2.23 -8.65
C GLY A 243 4.53 -1.54 -8.83
N VAL A 244 3.96 -1.67 -10.03
CA VAL A 244 2.59 -1.20 -10.28
C VAL A 244 1.61 -2.16 -9.59
N SER A 245 0.76 -1.64 -8.71
CA SER A 245 -0.21 -2.49 -8.01
C SER A 245 -1.48 -2.72 -8.83
N SER A 246 -2.09 -3.90 -8.68
CA SER A 246 -3.41 -4.18 -9.26
C SER A 246 -4.50 -3.26 -8.69
N CYS A 247 -4.31 -2.70 -7.48
CA CYS A 247 -5.29 -1.79 -6.90
C CYS A 247 -5.53 -0.53 -7.73
N THR A 248 -4.56 -0.09 -8.53
CA THR A 248 -4.70 1.05 -9.46
C THR A 248 -4.80 0.60 -10.91
N ALA A 249 -4.10 -0.48 -11.28
CA ALA A 249 -4.07 -0.95 -12.66
C ALA A 249 -5.37 -1.62 -13.12
N ALA A 250 -6.05 -2.38 -12.26
CA ALA A 250 -7.29 -3.03 -12.65
C ALA A 250 -8.46 -2.02 -12.82
N PRO A 251 -8.68 -1.04 -11.92
CA PRO A 251 -9.69 -0.01 -12.13
C PRO A 251 -9.47 0.80 -13.40
N ILE A 252 -8.23 1.25 -13.67
CA ILE A 252 -7.97 2.03 -14.89
C ILE A 252 -8.15 1.18 -16.15
N ALA A 253 -7.78 -0.11 -16.14
CA ALA A 253 -8.08 -1.00 -17.27
C ALA A 253 -9.59 -1.17 -17.51
N ALA A 254 -10.42 -0.97 -16.47
CA ALA A 254 -11.87 -0.99 -16.56
C ALA A 254 -12.50 0.39 -16.86
N GLY A 255 -11.71 1.44 -17.11
CA GLY A 255 -12.26 2.78 -17.34
C GLY A 255 -12.67 3.51 -16.07
N ILE A 256 -12.20 3.07 -14.89
CA ILE A 256 -12.58 3.60 -13.58
C ILE A 256 -11.40 4.36 -12.98
N PHE A 257 -11.60 5.65 -12.74
CA PHE A 257 -10.68 6.48 -11.98
C PHE A 257 -11.04 6.42 -10.50
N LEU A 258 -10.09 6.01 -9.65
CA LEU A 258 -10.35 5.84 -8.21
C LEU A 258 -10.71 7.14 -7.49
N THR A 259 -10.36 8.28 -8.09
CA THR A 259 -10.73 9.60 -7.58
C THR A 259 -11.30 10.43 -8.72
N GLU A 260 -12.38 11.13 -8.44
CA GLU A 260 -13.02 12.08 -9.33
C GLU A 260 -13.55 13.25 -8.49
N ARG A 261 -13.32 14.48 -8.95
CA ARG A 261 -13.58 15.68 -8.15
C ARG A 261 -15.01 15.75 -7.61
N GLU A 262 -15.99 15.21 -8.33
CA GLU A 262 -17.41 15.25 -7.96
C GLU A 262 -17.94 13.91 -7.40
N ARG A 263 -17.26 12.78 -7.63
CA ARG A 263 -17.76 11.44 -7.28
C ARG A 263 -16.94 10.69 -6.23
N GLY A 264 -15.68 11.06 -6.00
CA GLY A 264 -14.85 10.44 -4.96
C GLY A 264 -13.53 11.16 -4.75
N ARG A 265 -13.30 11.71 -3.54
CA ARG A 265 -12.09 12.47 -3.18
C ARG A 265 -11.15 11.70 -2.26
N SER A 266 -11.56 10.51 -1.84
CA SER A 266 -10.83 9.67 -0.90
C SER A 266 -10.92 8.20 -1.30
N VAL A 267 -9.81 7.48 -1.13
CA VAL A 267 -9.68 6.06 -1.49
C VAL A 267 -9.22 5.28 -0.27
N LEU A 268 -9.89 4.18 0.03
CA LEU A 268 -9.50 3.22 1.05
C LEU A 268 -9.17 1.87 0.42
N LEU A 269 -7.96 1.39 0.66
CA LEU A 269 -7.49 0.08 0.19
C LEU A 269 -7.61 -0.96 1.30
N LEU A 270 -8.30 -2.08 1.03
CA LEU A 270 -8.44 -3.20 1.96
C LEU A 270 -8.21 -4.54 1.26
N SER A 271 -7.96 -5.59 2.05
CA SER A 271 -8.00 -6.97 1.59
C SER A 271 -9.37 -7.59 1.88
N GLY A 272 -9.98 -8.16 0.85
CA GLY A 272 -11.22 -8.94 0.92
C GLY A 272 -11.00 -10.43 1.13
N HIS A 273 -9.76 -10.87 1.40
CA HIS A 273 -9.43 -12.29 1.58
C HIS A 273 -10.12 -12.91 2.81
N ASP A 274 -10.19 -12.15 3.92
CA ASP A 274 -10.82 -12.56 5.16
C ASP A 274 -11.96 -11.58 5.49
N VAL A 275 -13.19 -12.01 5.18
CA VAL A 275 -14.42 -11.23 5.34
C VAL A 275 -14.60 -10.75 6.79
N THR A 276 -14.12 -11.53 7.77
CA THR A 276 -14.30 -11.21 9.19
C THR A 276 -13.41 -10.07 9.69
N LYS A 277 -12.34 -9.75 8.96
CA LYS A 277 -11.34 -8.74 9.35
C LYS A 277 -11.57 -7.38 8.69
N ILE A 278 -12.54 -7.27 7.80
CA ILE A 278 -12.87 -5.98 7.18
C ILE A 278 -13.60 -5.11 8.21
N PRO A 279 -13.13 -3.88 8.48
CA PRO A 279 -13.80 -2.96 9.41
C PRO A 279 -14.95 -2.23 8.71
N TYR A 280 -16.05 -2.94 8.41
CA TYR A 280 -17.13 -2.46 7.53
C TYR A 280 -17.68 -1.07 7.86
N GLU A 281 -18.07 -0.81 9.11
CA GLU A 281 -18.61 0.49 9.54
C GLU A 281 -17.59 1.62 9.30
N ALA A 282 -16.35 1.40 9.73
CA ALA A 282 -15.28 2.39 9.57
C ALA A 282 -14.95 2.62 8.09
N ALA A 283 -14.88 1.56 7.30
CA ALA A 283 -14.60 1.63 5.87
C ALA A 283 -15.66 2.44 5.12
N ALA A 284 -16.95 2.21 5.42
CA ALA A 284 -18.07 2.92 4.83
C ALA A 284 -18.08 4.42 5.17
N CYS A 285 -17.51 4.81 6.31
CA CYS A 285 -17.44 6.20 6.75
C CYS A 285 -16.15 6.93 6.34
N ALA A 286 -15.07 6.19 6.08
CA ALA A 286 -13.72 6.76 5.95
C ALA A 286 -13.35 7.20 4.53
N ALA A 287 -14.00 6.65 3.51
CA ALA A 287 -13.67 6.97 2.13
C ALA A 287 -14.88 6.90 1.20
N ASP A 288 -14.84 7.71 0.14
CA ASP A 288 -15.82 7.72 -0.95
C ASP A 288 -15.68 6.49 -1.85
N THR A 289 -14.43 6.03 -2.03
CA THR A 289 -14.10 4.87 -2.87
C THR A 289 -13.37 3.81 -2.06
N ILE A 290 -13.90 2.60 -2.04
CA ILE A 290 -13.29 1.44 -1.38
C ILE A 290 -12.76 0.49 -2.46
N VAL A 291 -11.47 0.19 -2.40
CA VAL A 291 -10.80 -0.77 -3.28
C VAL A 291 -10.48 -2.02 -2.48
N LEU A 292 -11.00 -3.16 -2.92
CA LEU A 292 -10.81 -4.46 -2.28
C LEU A 292 -9.96 -5.37 -3.17
N LEU A 293 -8.79 -5.75 -2.67
CA LEU A 293 -7.95 -6.78 -3.28
C LEU A 293 -8.36 -8.17 -2.79
N MET A 294 -8.11 -9.20 -3.60
CA MET A 294 -8.33 -10.61 -3.21
C MET A 294 -9.78 -10.93 -2.80
N VAL A 295 -10.76 -10.25 -3.42
CA VAL A 295 -12.16 -10.29 -2.99
C VAL A 295 -13.04 -11.19 -3.86
N SER A 296 -12.56 -11.68 -5.01
CA SER A 296 -13.39 -12.36 -6.03
C SER A 296 -14.35 -13.40 -5.45
N ARG A 297 -13.86 -14.35 -4.63
CA ARG A 297 -14.68 -15.42 -4.04
C ARG A 297 -15.59 -14.96 -2.90
N ASN A 298 -15.27 -13.82 -2.30
CA ASN A 298 -15.89 -13.31 -1.09
C ASN A 298 -16.82 -12.11 -1.34
N ILE A 299 -16.90 -11.61 -2.59
CA ILE A 299 -17.63 -10.39 -2.92
C ILE A 299 -19.09 -10.42 -2.46
N THR A 300 -19.76 -11.57 -2.57
CA THR A 300 -21.15 -11.74 -2.10
C THR A 300 -21.28 -11.49 -0.60
N ALA A 301 -20.40 -12.11 0.19
CA ALA A 301 -20.40 -11.97 1.64
C ALA A 301 -20.00 -10.56 2.07
N VAL A 302 -18.97 -10.00 1.44
CA VAL A 302 -18.51 -8.64 1.67
C VAL A 302 -19.60 -7.61 1.36
N ALA A 303 -20.26 -7.74 0.20
CA ALA A 303 -21.35 -6.86 -0.18
C ALA A 303 -22.53 -6.95 0.81
N SER A 304 -22.87 -8.16 1.26
CA SER A 304 -23.91 -8.39 2.27
C SER A 304 -23.63 -7.66 3.58
N GLN A 305 -22.38 -7.65 4.04
CA GLN A 305 -21.98 -6.91 5.24
C GLN A 305 -22.06 -5.39 5.03
N PHE A 306 -21.58 -4.89 3.89
CA PHE A 306 -21.63 -3.46 3.57
C PHE A 306 -23.05 -2.91 3.41
N LEU A 307 -24.06 -3.73 3.08
CA LEU A 307 -25.46 -3.29 3.00
C LEU A 307 -26.00 -2.73 4.32
N SER A 308 -25.37 -3.04 5.45
CA SER A 308 -25.74 -2.44 6.75
C SER A 308 -25.28 -0.98 6.90
N TYR A 309 -24.36 -0.52 6.05
CA TYR A 309 -23.68 0.77 6.20
C TYR A 309 -23.72 1.65 4.94
N LEU A 310 -23.93 1.04 3.77
CA LEU A 310 -23.95 1.71 2.47
C LEU A 310 -25.29 1.48 1.77
N SER A 311 -25.64 2.39 0.86
CA SER A 311 -26.85 2.29 0.05
C SER A 311 -26.88 0.96 -0.74
N PRO A 312 -28.03 0.26 -0.82
CA PRO A 312 -28.20 -0.89 -1.70
C PRO A 312 -27.91 -0.59 -3.17
N LYS A 313 -28.06 0.68 -3.59
CA LYS A 313 -27.77 1.16 -4.95
C LYS A 313 -26.31 1.60 -5.14
N MET A 314 -25.46 1.50 -4.11
CA MET A 314 -24.04 1.88 -4.21
C MET A 314 -23.38 1.14 -5.38
N PRO A 315 -22.75 1.84 -6.33
CA PRO A 315 -22.12 1.19 -7.48
C PRO A 315 -20.95 0.31 -7.04
N VAL A 316 -20.82 -0.82 -7.72
CA VAL A 316 -19.75 -1.80 -7.52
C VAL A 316 -19.26 -2.28 -8.88
N ALA A 317 -17.95 -2.30 -9.06
CA ALA A 317 -17.30 -2.88 -10.21
C ALA A 317 -16.29 -3.94 -9.79
N LEU A 318 -16.23 -5.03 -10.55
CA LEU A 318 -15.21 -6.06 -10.49
C LEU A 318 -14.32 -5.93 -11.72
N CYS A 319 -13.03 -5.70 -11.49
CA CYS A 319 -12.07 -5.31 -12.51
C CYS A 319 -10.87 -6.25 -12.52
N HIS A 320 -10.31 -6.47 -13.70
CA HIS A 320 -9.06 -7.19 -13.89
C HIS A 320 -8.11 -6.40 -14.79
N THR A 321 -6.82 -6.45 -14.49
CA THR A 321 -5.79 -5.71 -15.23
C THR A 321 -5.80 -5.99 -16.73
N ASN A 322 -5.91 -7.27 -17.12
CA ASN A 322 -5.81 -7.68 -18.52
C ASN A 322 -7.16 -7.70 -19.25
N TYR A 323 -8.27 -7.64 -18.53
CA TYR A 323 -9.62 -7.82 -19.11
C TYR A 323 -10.55 -6.64 -18.84
N GLY A 324 -10.07 -5.62 -18.15
CA GLY A 324 -10.86 -4.45 -17.77
C GLY A 324 -12.04 -4.82 -16.88
N LEU A 325 -13.22 -4.33 -17.23
CA LEU A 325 -14.45 -4.55 -16.47
C LEU A 325 -14.95 -5.98 -16.66
N GLN A 326 -15.00 -6.76 -15.58
CA GLN A 326 -15.54 -8.13 -15.58
C GLN A 326 -17.01 -8.17 -15.17
N TRP A 327 -17.42 -7.25 -14.29
CA TRP A 327 -18.81 -7.09 -13.88
C TRP A 327 -19.03 -5.68 -13.31
N GLY A 328 -20.18 -5.07 -13.61
CA GLY A 328 -20.62 -3.81 -13.02
C GLY A 328 -22.06 -3.93 -12.53
N GLY A 329 -22.38 -3.31 -11.40
CA GLY A 329 -23.72 -3.32 -10.85
C GLY A 329 -23.79 -2.57 -9.52
N THR A 330 -24.72 -2.99 -8.67
CA THR A 330 -24.93 -2.39 -7.34
C THR A 330 -24.52 -3.33 -6.22
N LEU A 331 -24.32 -2.78 -5.03
CA LEU A 331 -24.01 -3.53 -3.83
C LEU A 331 -25.07 -4.61 -3.51
N ALA A 332 -26.35 -4.29 -3.73
CA ALA A 332 -27.43 -5.27 -3.58
C ALA A 332 -27.35 -6.43 -4.57
N GLN A 333 -26.97 -6.16 -5.82
CA GLN A 333 -26.77 -7.21 -6.84
C GLN A 333 -25.57 -8.10 -6.51
N ALA A 334 -24.47 -7.50 -6.07
CA ALA A 334 -23.30 -8.23 -5.59
C ALA A 334 -23.66 -9.14 -4.40
N ALA A 335 -24.43 -8.65 -3.44
CA ALA A 335 -24.89 -9.42 -2.28
C ALA A 335 -25.82 -10.60 -2.65
N ARG A 336 -26.57 -10.50 -3.76
CA ARG A 336 -27.35 -11.63 -4.32
C ARG A 336 -26.53 -12.62 -5.15
N GLY A 337 -25.21 -12.42 -5.22
CA GLY A 337 -24.29 -13.27 -5.96
C GLY A 337 -24.32 -13.10 -7.47
N GLU A 338 -24.91 -12.01 -7.99
CA GLU A 338 -24.96 -11.75 -9.44
C GLU A 338 -23.55 -11.62 -10.02
N ALA A 339 -22.63 -10.97 -9.30
CA ALA A 339 -21.23 -10.83 -9.70
C ALA A 339 -20.51 -12.18 -9.83
N ILE A 340 -20.69 -13.09 -8.86
CA ILE A 340 -20.09 -14.44 -8.91
C ILE A 340 -20.64 -15.24 -10.09
N ARG A 341 -21.97 -15.22 -10.31
CA ARG A 341 -22.58 -15.91 -11.43
C ARG A 341 -22.04 -15.40 -12.76
N ALA A 342 -21.92 -14.08 -12.92
CA ALA A 342 -21.35 -13.48 -14.12
C ALA A 342 -19.89 -13.91 -14.36
N LEU A 343 -19.07 -13.93 -13.31
CA LEU A 343 -17.68 -14.41 -13.39
C LEU A 343 -17.59 -15.90 -13.75
N GLN A 344 -18.54 -16.73 -13.29
CA GLN A 344 -18.58 -18.17 -13.57
C GLN A 344 -19.14 -18.50 -14.96
N SER A 345 -20.11 -17.71 -15.45
CA SER A 345 -20.71 -17.91 -16.77
C SER A 345 -19.92 -17.30 -17.91
N GLY A 346 -18.97 -16.41 -17.62
CA GLY A 346 -18.09 -15.83 -18.61
C GLY A 346 -17.11 -16.85 -19.18
N SER A 347 -16.45 -16.49 -20.29
CA SER A 347 -15.35 -17.25 -20.91
C SER A 347 -14.16 -17.50 -19.96
N TRP A 348 -14.17 -16.84 -18.80
CA TRP A 348 -13.13 -16.83 -17.78
C TRP A 348 -13.29 -18.04 -16.84
N ASN A 349 -12.92 -19.22 -17.32
CA ASN A 349 -13.03 -20.50 -16.59
C ASN A 349 -12.10 -20.62 -15.34
N ARG A 350 -11.66 -19.49 -14.78
CA ARG A 350 -10.95 -19.37 -13.49
C ARG A 350 -11.36 -18.06 -12.83
N LEU A 351 -11.80 -18.13 -11.57
CA LEU A 351 -11.89 -16.96 -10.68
C LEU A 351 -10.47 -16.40 -10.46
N GLN A 352 -9.99 -15.59 -11.41
CA GLN A 352 -8.73 -14.90 -11.30
C GLN A 352 -8.80 -13.80 -10.22
N THR A 353 -7.64 -13.30 -9.82
CA THR A 353 -7.52 -12.27 -8.77
C THR A 353 -8.12 -10.97 -9.28
N THR A 354 -9.35 -10.69 -8.86
CA THR A 354 -10.12 -9.51 -9.26
C THR A 354 -10.01 -8.43 -8.18
N VAL A 355 -10.05 -7.18 -8.61
CA VAL A 355 -10.15 -6.01 -7.74
C VAL A 355 -11.60 -5.53 -7.74
N ALA A 356 -12.19 -5.36 -6.57
CA ALA A 356 -13.49 -4.69 -6.47
C ALA A 356 -13.30 -3.21 -6.17
N VAL A 357 -14.10 -2.37 -6.83
CA VAL A 357 -14.25 -0.95 -6.53
C VAL A 357 -15.69 -0.72 -6.09
N ILE A 358 -15.88 -0.14 -4.91
CA ILE A 358 -17.19 0.23 -4.35
C ILE A 358 -17.18 1.75 -4.16
N GLY A 359 -18.12 2.45 -4.78
CA GLY A 359 -18.20 3.91 -4.74
C GLY A 359 -18.81 4.50 -6.01
N ASP A 360 -19.17 5.78 -6.00
CA ASP A 360 -19.84 6.42 -7.14
C ASP A 360 -18.96 6.49 -8.40
N VAL A 361 -17.64 6.42 -8.25
CA VAL A 361 -16.69 6.30 -9.37
C VAL A 361 -16.87 5.03 -10.21
N ALA A 362 -17.52 3.99 -9.66
CA ALA A 362 -17.79 2.74 -10.38
C ALA A 362 -19.09 2.80 -11.22
N ARG A 363 -19.79 3.94 -11.26
CA ARG A 363 -21.08 4.08 -11.96
C ARG A 363 -20.96 4.12 -13.48
N GLU A 364 -19.91 4.75 -14.00
CA GLU A 364 -19.67 4.92 -15.42
C GLU A 364 -18.24 4.54 -15.73
N THR A 365 -18.05 3.63 -16.69
CA THR A 365 -16.74 3.28 -17.21
C THR A 365 -16.45 4.10 -18.44
N VAL A 366 -15.32 4.79 -18.46
CA VAL A 366 -14.85 5.45 -19.67
C VAL A 366 -14.24 4.41 -20.61
N SER A 367 -14.63 4.41 -21.88
CA SER A 367 -13.96 3.59 -22.90
C SER A 367 -12.52 4.05 -23.05
N ILE A 368 -11.59 3.36 -22.40
CA ILE A 368 -10.16 3.57 -22.59
C ILE A 368 -9.74 2.69 -23.76
N ILE A 369 -9.33 3.31 -24.85
CA ILE A 369 -8.69 2.62 -25.96
C ILE A 369 -7.38 2.04 -25.42
N GLN A 370 -7.31 0.73 -25.26
CA GLN A 370 -6.02 0.07 -25.11
C GLN A 370 -5.38 0.08 -26.50
N VAL A 371 -4.29 0.84 -26.65
CA VAL A 371 -3.49 0.82 -27.88
C VAL A 371 -2.96 -0.61 -28.04
N SER A 372 -3.49 -1.35 -29.00
CA SER A 372 -3.04 -2.71 -29.26
C SER A 372 -1.73 -2.66 -30.05
N GLU A 373 -0.84 -3.64 -29.87
CA GLU A 373 0.42 -3.77 -30.65
C GLU A 373 0.13 -3.78 -32.17
N ASN A 374 -1.07 -4.21 -32.61
CA ASN A 374 -1.47 -4.25 -34.02
C ASN A 374 -1.73 -2.86 -34.64
N ASP A 375 -1.96 -1.82 -33.84
CA ASP A 375 -2.21 -0.47 -34.37
C ASP A 375 -0.90 0.30 -34.62
N ALA A 376 0.22 -0.13 -34.02
CA ALA A 376 1.52 0.52 -34.16
C ALA A 376 2.19 0.29 -35.53
N ASP A 377 1.93 -0.86 -36.17
CA ASP A 377 2.49 -1.18 -37.50
C ASP A 377 1.77 -0.49 -38.67
N SER A 378 0.59 0.11 -38.43
CA SER A 378 -0.16 0.84 -39.45
C SER A 378 0.10 2.35 -39.46
N ALA A 379 0.82 2.87 -38.45
CA ALA A 379 1.12 4.30 -38.31
C ALA A 379 2.53 4.68 -38.78
N ILE A 380 3.30 3.73 -39.33
CA ILE A 380 4.61 3.97 -39.94
C ILE A 380 4.60 3.43 -41.37
N HIS A 381 3.84 4.08 -42.26
CA HIS A 381 4.08 4.02 -43.71
C HIS A 381 3.65 5.31 -44.39
#